data_AF-A0A3P1VCS0-F1
#
_entry.id   AF-A0A3P1VCS0-F1
#
_cell.length_a   1.000
_cell.length_b   1.000
_cell.length_c   1.000
_cell.angle_alpha   90.00
_cell.angle_beta   90.00
_cell.angle_gamma   90.00
#
_symmetry.space_group_name_H-M   'P 1'
#
loop_
_entity.id
_entity.type
_entity.pdbx_description
1 polymer ?
#
loop_
_entity_poly.entity_id
_entity_poly.type
_entity_poly.pdbx_seq_one_letter_code
_entity_poly.pdbx_strand_id
1 'polypeptide(L)'
;MKKIKALLLALTAALLLTACSASNQSLDGIYSYEEDGSSMTIIIDGQDGSLSIEAGDGSGSLFVDNISTDFTVDKESKTFNVEGEELDYSLSGNTLTVSGDGFGTVKLKRE
;
A
#
# COMPACT_ATOMS: atom_id res chain seq x y z
N MET A 1 39.15 -2.44 -36.68
CA MET A 1 38.17 -1.66 -35.86
C MET A 1 37.20 -2.57 -35.09
N LYS A 2 37.67 -3.55 -34.31
CA LYS A 2 36.80 -4.53 -33.62
C LYS A 2 36.72 -4.35 -32.10
N LYS A 3 37.66 -3.61 -31.50
CA LYS A 3 37.77 -3.46 -30.03
C LYS A 3 36.98 -2.28 -29.43
N ILE A 4 36.56 -1.32 -30.25
CA ILE A 4 35.81 -0.12 -29.79
C ILE A 4 34.32 -0.46 -29.55
N LYS A 5 33.74 -1.37 -30.34
CA LYS A 5 32.33 -1.78 -30.20
C LYS A 5 32.05 -2.53 -28.90
N ALA A 6 33.03 -3.27 -28.39
CA ALA A 6 32.90 -3.98 -27.11
C ALA A 6 32.93 -3.02 -25.91
N LEU A 7 33.68 -1.92 -26.00
CA LEU A 7 33.82 -0.95 -24.92
C LEU A 7 32.58 -0.06 -24.76
N LEU A 8 31.92 0.31 -25.86
CA LEU A 8 30.66 1.08 -25.80
C LEU A 8 29.49 0.26 -25.23
N LEU A 9 29.42 -1.05 -25.48
CA LEU A 9 28.35 -1.90 -24.97
C LEU A 9 28.46 -2.14 -23.46
N ALA A 10 29.69 -2.18 -22.92
CA ALA A 10 29.93 -2.35 -21.49
C ALA A 10 29.57 -1.09 -20.69
N LEU A 11 29.71 0.10 -21.28
CA LEU A 11 29.49 1.38 -20.58
C LEU A 11 27.99 1.72 -20.44
N THR A 12 27.14 1.30 -21.38
CA THR A 12 25.68 1.47 -21.27
C THR A 12 25.02 0.50 -20.31
N ALA A 13 25.59 -0.69 -20.09
CA ALA A 13 25.06 -1.66 -19.12
C ALA A 13 25.27 -1.24 -17.66
N ALA A 14 26.31 -0.44 -17.36
CA ALA A 14 26.61 0.01 -16.01
C ALA A 14 25.74 1.17 -15.51
N LEU A 15 25.09 1.91 -16.43
CA LEU A 15 24.27 3.09 -16.10
C LEU A 15 22.81 2.74 -15.72
N LEU A 16 22.35 1.51 -15.96
CA LEU A 16 20.97 1.08 -15.67
C LEU A 16 20.80 0.41 -14.30
N LEU A 17 21.87 0.23 -13.52
CA LEU A 17 21.84 -0.53 -12.27
C LEU A 17 21.66 0.32 -10.99
N THR A 18 21.45 1.64 -11.10
CA THR A 18 21.41 2.54 -9.93
C THR A 18 20.00 2.97 -9.48
N ALA A 19 18.93 2.47 -10.11
CA ALA A 19 17.55 2.85 -9.74
C ALA A 19 16.81 1.84 -8.85
N CYS A 20 17.44 0.74 -8.42
CA CYS A 20 16.77 -0.30 -7.61
C CYS A 20 17.14 -0.19 -6.13
N SER A 21 16.85 0.94 -5.50
CA SER A 21 16.92 1.07 -4.04
C SER A 21 15.84 2.01 -3.52
N ALA A 22 14.65 1.97 -4.13
CA ALA A 22 13.44 2.28 -3.39
C ALA A 22 13.24 1.11 -2.43
N SER A 23 13.60 1.31 -1.16
CA SER A 23 13.29 0.47 -0.01
C SER A 23 12.33 -0.70 -0.30
N ASN A 24 12.87 -1.88 -0.59
CA ASN A 24 12.14 -3.14 -0.75
C ASN A 24 11.57 -3.65 0.58
N GLN A 25 11.01 -2.78 1.42
CA GLN A 25 10.16 -3.27 2.50
C GLN A 25 8.91 -3.81 1.83
N SER A 26 8.71 -5.12 1.95
CA SER A 26 7.48 -5.73 1.44
C SER A 26 6.29 -5.01 2.05
N LEU A 27 5.35 -4.63 1.19
CA LEU A 27 4.07 -4.09 1.59
C LEU A 27 3.13 -5.18 2.08
N ASP A 28 3.42 -6.45 1.76
CA ASP A 28 2.60 -7.58 2.17
C ASP A 28 2.56 -7.68 3.71
N GLY A 29 1.37 -7.98 4.23
CA GLY A 29 1.14 -8.08 5.66
C GLY A 29 -0.27 -7.69 6.08
N ILE A 30 -0.51 -7.80 7.39
CA ILE A 30 -1.75 -7.42 8.05
C ILE A 30 -1.48 -6.12 8.80
N TYR A 31 -2.35 -5.13 8.60
CA TYR A 31 -2.29 -3.84 9.23
C TYR A 31 -3.61 -3.55 9.91
N SER A 32 -3.56 -3.16 11.18
CA SER A 32 -4.75 -2.92 11.98
C SER A 32 -4.72 -1.55 12.65
N TYR A 33 -5.92 -1.04 12.86
CA TYR A 33 -6.23 0.14 13.65
C TYR A 33 -7.44 -0.21 14.53
N GLU A 34 -7.41 0.18 15.79
CA GLU A 34 -8.54 0.02 16.70
C GLU A 34 -8.67 1.29 17.54
N GLU A 35 -9.86 1.87 17.55
CA GLU A 35 -10.21 3.03 18.37
C GLU A 35 -11.70 2.98 18.74
N ASP A 36 -11.99 3.21 20.02
CA ASP A 36 -13.36 3.31 20.55
C ASP A 36 -14.29 2.15 20.14
N GLY A 37 -13.74 0.93 20.16
CA GLY A 37 -14.45 -0.31 19.81
C GLY A 37 -14.63 -0.52 18.30
N SER A 38 -14.25 0.45 17.48
CA SER A 38 -14.21 0.31 16.02
C SER A 38 -12.84 -0.18 15.57
N SER A 39 -12.79 -1.06 14.58
CA SER A 39 -11.56 -1.59 14.03
C SER A 39 -11.48 -1.37 12.52
N MET A 40 -10.27 -1.26 12.00
CA MET A 40 -9.99 -1.31 10.57
C MET A 40 -8.80 -2.22 10.33
N THR A 41 -8.97 -3.19 9.45
CA THR A 41 -7.93 -4.15 9.07
C THR A 41 -7.70 -4.09 7.57
N ILE A 42 -6.43 -4.02 7.17
CA ILE A 42 -5.98 -4.12 5.79
C ILE A 42 -5.05 -5.31 5.66
N ILE A 43 -5.35 -6.21 4.72
CA ILE A 43 -4.48 -7.34 4.37
C ILE A 43 -3.98 -7.12 2.96
N ILE A 44 -2.67 -7.21 2.75
CA ILE A 44 -2.04 -7.05 1.43
C ILE A 44 -1.24 -8.31 1.12
N ASP A 45 -1.49 -8.88 -0.06
CA ASP A 45 -0.75 -10.01 -0.62
C ASP A 45 -0.41 -9.74 -2.09
N GLY A 46 0.81 -9.28 -2.35
CA GLY A 46 1.29 -9.05 -3.70
C GLY A 46 0.66 -7.81 -4.33
N GLN A 47 -0.27 -8.01 -5.28
CA GLN A 47 -0.99 -6.94 -5.99
C GLN A 47 -2.44 -6.81 -5.54
N ASP A 48 -2.90 -7.72 -4.69
CA ASP A 48 -4.27 -7.77 -4.21
C ASP A 48 -4.29 -7.47 -2.71
N GLY A 49 -5.41 -6.96 -2.23
CA GLY A 49 -5.62 -6.72 -0.81
C GLY A 49 -7.09 -6.63 -0.46
N SER A 50 -7.37 -6.70 0.83
CA SER A 50 -8.71 -6.54 1.38
C SER A 50 -8.71 -5.55 2.53
N LEU A 51 -9.77 -4.75 2.59
CA LEU A 51 -10.06 -3.79 3.63
C LEU A 51 -11.31 -4.26 4.37
N SER A 52 -11.24 -4.33 5.69
CA SER A 52 -12.38 -4.57 6.56
C SER A 52 -12.48 -3.46 7.61
N ILE A 53 -13.68 -2.94 7.82
CA ILE A 53 -13.99 -1.96 8.86
C ILE A 53 -15.10 -2.54 9.72
N GLU A 54 -14.83 -2.69 11.00
CA GLU A 54 -15.82 -3.07 12.00
C GLU A 54 -16.20 -1.84 12.81
N ALA A 55 -17.48 -1.46 12.78
CA ALA A 55 -17.98 -0.38 13.62
C ALA A 55 -18.17 -0.89 15.06
N GLY A 56 -17.73 -0.10 16.04
CA GLY A 56 -17.88 -0.45 17.46
C GLY A 56 -19.33 -0.53 17.91
N ASP A 57 -19.55 -1.22 19.03
CA ASP A 57 -20.86 -1.46 19.66
C ASP A 57 -21.51 -0.21 20.28
N GLY A 58 -21.03 0.98 19.94
CA GLY A 58 -21.54 2.25 20.38
C GLY A 58 -23.04 2.38 20.08
N SER A 59 -23.82 2.60 21.13
CA SER A 59 -25.29 2.69 21.14
C SER A 59 -25.89 3.88 20.34
N GLY A 60 -25.22 4.36 19.31
CA GLY A 60 -25.51 5.57 18.54
C GLY A 60 -25.81 5.28 17.07
N SER A 61 -26.97 4.67 16.80
CA SER A 61 -27.80 4.88 15.59
C SER A 61 -27.22 4.72 14.17
N LEU A 62 -25.98 4.29 13.97
CA LEU A 62 -25.46 3.95 12.65
C LEU A 62 -25.04 2.48 12.65
N PHE A 63 -26.04 1.60 12.48
CA PHE A 63 -25.86 0.20 12.13
C PHE A 63 -25.22 0.12 10.74
N VAL A 64 -23.94 0.40 10.64
CA VAL A 64 -23.15 0.07 9.46
C VAL A 64 -22.57 -1.29 9.75
N ASP A 65 -23.27 -2.32 9.27
CA ASP A 65 -22.78 -3.68 9.25
C ASP A 65 -21.38 -3.68 8.64
N ASN A 66 -20.45 -4.43 9.25
CA ASN A 66 -19.06 -4.61 8.83
C ASN A 66 -18.85 -4.37 7.32
N ILE A 67 -18.05 -3.36 6.98
CA ILE A 67 -17.69 -3.11 5.58
C ILE A 67 -16.51 -4.01 5.26
N SER A 68 -16.58 -4.73 4.14
CA SER A 68 -15.45 -5.47 3.58
C SER A 68 -15.41 -5.21 2.08
N THR A 69 -14.25 -4.82 1.57
CA THR A 69 -14.04 -4.59 0.15
C THR A 69 -12.63 -5.03 -0.26
N ASP A 70 -12.52 -5.52 -1.49
CA ASP A 70 -11.25 -5.90 -2.08
C ASP A 70 -10.69 -4.72 -2.88
N PHE A 71 -9.37 -4.63 -2.96
CA PHE A 71 -8.68 -3.59 -3.71
C PHE A 71 -7.42 -4.14 -4.38
N THR A 72 -6.92 -3.39 -5.37
CA THR A 72 -5.63 -3.70 -5.99
C THR A 72 -4.57 -2.68 -5.58
N VAL A 73 -3.32 -3.12 -5.57
CA VAL A 73 -2.17 -2.31 -5.19
C VAL A 73 -1.35 -1.94 -6.41
N ASP A 74 -1.24 -0.64 -6.68
CA ASP A 74 -0.25 -0.11 -7.60
C ASP A 74 1.00 0.33 -6.83
N LYS A 75 2.09 -0.41 -7.00
CA LYS A 75 3.38 -0.15 -6.34
C LYS A 75 4.18 0.95 -7.04
N GLU A 76 3.89 1.25 -8.30
CA GLU A 76 4.56 2.29 -9.07
C GLU A 76 4.03 3.66 -8.69
N SER A 77 2.70 3.81 -8.69
CA SER A 77 2.03 5.06 -8.30
C SER A 77 1.83 5.21 -6.80
N LYS A 78 1.98 4.13 -6.02
CA LYS A 78 1.75 4.05 -4.58
C LYS A 78 0.29 4.33 -4.20
N THR A 79 -0.63 3.71 -4.93
CA THR A 79 -2.07 3.82 -4.68
C THR A 79 -2.71 2.45 -4.45
N PHE A 80 -3.84 2.46 -3.73
CA PHE A 80 -4.81 1.38 -3.70
C PHE A 80 -5.98 1.77 -4.58
N ASN A 81 -6.41 0.86 -5.46
CA ASN A 81 -7.61 1.05 -6.26
C ASN A 81 -8.77 0.28 -5.61
N VAL A 82 -9.69 1.03 -5.01
CA VAL A 82 -10.85 0.51 -4.30
C VAL A 82 -12.09 0.87 -5.11
N GLU A 83 -12.70 -0.10 -5.79
CA GLU A 83 -13.90 0.10 -6.62
C GLU A 83 -13.81 1.27 -7.63
N GLY A 84 -12.60 1.58 -8.12
CA GLY A 84 -12.37 2.68 -9.06
C GLY A 84 -11.93 4.01 -8.44
N GLU A 85 -11.91 4.10 -7.11
CA GLU A 85 -11.32 5.22 -6.36
C GLU A 85 -9.85 4.94 -6.03
N GLU A 86 -8.99 5.94 -6.13
CA GLU A 86 -7.56 5.83 -5.81
C GLU A 86 -7.28 6.41 -4.42
N LEU A 87 -6.69 5.58 -3.55
CA LEU A 87 -6.19 6.00 -2.24
C LEU A 87 -4.67 5.95 -2.22
N ASP A 88 -4.01 7.04 -1.85
CA ASP A 88 -2.56 7.06 -1.66
C ASP A 88 -2.16 6.23 -0.45
N TYR A 89 -1.02 5.54 -0.54
CA TYR A 89 -0.41 4.89 0.62
C TYR A 89 1.07 5.22 0.80
N SER A 90 1.52 5.13 2.05
CA SER A 90 2.94 5.13 2.39
C SER A 90 3.23 4.17 3.54
N LEU A 91 4.38 3.50 3.46
CA LEU A 91 4.86 2.61 4.50
C LEU A 91 6.11 3.20 5.16
N SER A 92 6.05 3.41 6.47
CA SER A 92 7.19 3.87 7.27
C SER A 92 7.36 2.97 8.50
N GLY A 93 8.38 2.11 8.45
CA GLY A 93 8.56 1.03 9.43
C GLY A 93 7.32 0.13 9.48
N ASN A 94 6.78 -0.08 10.68
CA ASN A 94 5.55 -0.86 10.90
C ASN A 94 4.26 -0.03 10.76
N THR A 95 4.29 1.15 10.14
CA THR A 95 3.09 2.00 10.01
C THR A 95 2.73 2.18 8.54
N LEU A 96 1.54 1.69 8.16
CA LEU A 96 0.91 1.98 6.88
C LEU A 96 0.04 3.23 7.07
N THR A 97 0.29 4.26 6.28
CA THR A 97 -0.59 5.43 6.20
C THR A 97 -1.35 5.36 4.89
N VAL A 98 -2.67 5.45 4.96
CA VAL A 98 -3.58 5.47 3.81
C VAL A 98 -4.32 6.80 3.82
N SER A 99 -4.40 7.46 2.68
CA SER A 99 -5.08 8.73 2.55
C SER A 99 -5.80 8.87 1.23
N GLY A 100 -6.93 9.58 1.22
CA GLY A 100 -7.65 9.90 0.01
C GLY A 100 -8.67 11.00 0.24
N ASP A 101 -9.03 11.68 -0.84
CA ASP A 101 -10.07 12.70 -0.80
C ASP A 101 -11.41 12.04 -0.43
N GLY A 102 -12.04 12.50 0.65
CA GLY A 102 -13.28 11.90 1.18
C GLY A 102 -13.06 10.69 2.10
N PHE A 103 -11.96 9.94 1.96
CA PHE A 103 -11.56 8.88 2.91
C PHE A 103 -10.86 9.44 4.16
N GLY A 104 -10.17 10.57 4.02
CA GLY A 104 -9.38 11.17 5.11
C GLY A 104 -7.97 10.56 5.16
N THR A 105 -7.40 10.44 6.36
CA THR A 105 -6.07 9.85 6.55
C THR A 105 -6.09 8.93 7.76
N VAL A 106 -5.69 7.67 7.56
CA VAL A 106 -5.64 6.66 8.62
C VAL A 106 -4.24 6.06 8.70
N LYS A 107 -3.82 5.74 9.92
CA LYS A 107 -2.51 5.13 10.20
C LYS A 107 -2.74 3.78 10.87
N LEU A 108 -2.42 2.71 10.15
CA LEU A 108 -2.53 1.35 10.63
C LEU A 108 -1.16 0.82 11.05
N LYS A 109 -1.13 -0.03 12.07
CA LYS A 109 0.08 -0.71 12.53
C LYS A 109 0.13 -2.11 11.95
N ARG A 110 1.30 -2.47 11.43
CA ARG A 110 1.58 -3.84 11.02
C ARG A 110 1.65 -4.73 12.26
N GLU A 111 0.98 -5.88 12.21
CA GLU A 111 1.07 -6.94 13.23
C GLU A 111 2.47 -7.59 13.30
#